data_AF-A0A945R411-F1
#
_entry.id   AF-A0A945R411-F1
#
_cell.length_a   1.000
_cell.length_b   1.000
_cell.length_c   1.000
_cell.angle_alpha   90.00
_cell.angle_beta   90.00
_cell.angle_gamma   90.00
#
_symmetry.space_group_name_H-M   'P 1'
#
loop_
_entity.id
_entity.type
_entity.pdbx_description
1 polymer ?
#
loop_
_entity_poly.entity_id
_entity_poly.type
_entity_poly.pdbx_seq_one_letter_code
_entity_poly.pdbx_strand_id
1 'polypeptide(L)'
;TTADRDVRPSNALQWSMIKAARESGCSVYDLRGISNTLDSSDHLFGLVSFKLGSGGYAQEYVGEWDCVIRKSWARAFSIYQRRG
;
A
#
# COMPACT_ATOMS: atom_id res chain seq x y z
N THR A 1 -1.49 25.29 -4.14
CA THR A 1 -0.35 25.72 -4.97
C THR A 1 0.36 24.50 -5.50
N THR A 2 0.39 24.30 -6.81
CA THR A 2 0.87 23.10 -7.50
C THR A 2 2.40 22.96 -7.55
N ALA A 3 3.13 23.97 -7.06
CA ALA A 3 4.60 24.05 -7.13
C ALA A 3 5.34 23.03 -6.25
N ASP A 4 4.79 22.64 -5.09
CA ASP A 4 5.44 21.66 -4.18
C ASP A 4 5.43 20.22 -4.72
N ARG A 5 4.61 19.94 -5.74
CA ARG A 5 4.45 18.59 -6.29
C ARG A 5 5.53 18.21 -7.29
N ASP A 6 6.16 19.21 -7.94
CA ASP A 6 7.27 18.99 -8.87
C ASP A 6 8.54 18.54 -8.17
N VAL A 7 8.74 18.99 -6.92
CA VAL A 7 9.92 18.65 -6.11
C VAL A 7 9.85 17.23 -5.53
N ARG A 8 8.69 16.57 -5.61
CA ARG A 8 8.40 15.21 -5.13
C ARG A 8 9.10 14.87 -3.79
N PRO A 9 8.91 15.67 -2.72
CA PRO A 9 9.61 15.48 -1.44
C PRO A 9 9.36 14.10 -0.80
N SER A 10 8.19 13.51 -1.07
CA SER A 10 7.85 12.14 -0.66
C SER A 10 8.83 11.09 -1.19
N ASN A 11 9.35 11.28 -2.40
CA ASN A 11 10.26 10.32 -3.03
C ASN A 11 11.66 10.41 -2.41
N ALA A 12 12.11 11.63 -2.09
CA ALA A 12 13.38 11.86 -1.40
C ALA A 12 13.35 11.24 0.00
N LEU A 13 12.25 11.39 0.73
CA LEU A 13 12.05 10.76 2.03
C LEU A 13 12.10 9.23 1.93
N GLN A 14 11.34 8.63 0.99
CA GLN A 14 11.34 7.18 0.77
C GLN A 14 12.73 6.65 0.38
N TRP A 15 13.48 7.39 -0.44
CA TRP A 15 14.85 7.02 -0.80
C TRP A 15 15.79 7.04 0.41
N SER A 16 15.65 8.03 1.30
CA SER A 16 16.42 8.09 2.54
C SER A 16 16.12 6.87 3.44
N MET A 17 14.85 6.48 3.55
CA MET A 17 14.42 5.31 4.31
C MET A 17 14.98 3.99 3.74
N ILE A 18 15.02 3.84 2.41
CA ILE A 18 15.63 2.67 1.74
C ILE A 18 17.13 2.58 2.06
N LYS A 19 17.85 3.71 2.01
CA LYS A 19 19.28 3.73 2.36
C LYS A 19 19.51 3.35 3.82
N ALA A 20 18.73 3.90 4.74
CA ALA A 20 18.82 3.59 6.17
C ALA A 20 18.54 2.11 6.46
N ALA A 21 17.54 1.52 5.80
CA ALA A 21 17.25 0.09 5.92
C ALA A 21 18.41 -0.79 5.42
N ARG A 22 19.04 -0.41 4.30
CA ARG A 22 20.22 -1.10 3.77
C ARG A 22 21.43 -0.99 4.72
N GLU A 23 21.68 0.19 5.28
CA GLU A 23 22.76 0.41 6.26
C GLU A 23 22.52 -0.39 7.55
N SER A 24 21.26 -0.63 7.91
CA SER A 24 20.86 -1.48 9.04
C SER A 24 20.94 -2.98 8.75
N GLY A 25 21.38 -3.38 7.55
CA GLY A 25 21.49 -4.79 7.16
C GLY A 25 20.17 -5.46 6.81
N CYS A 26 19.08 -4.71 6.58
CA CYS A 26 17.81 -5.29 6.16
C CYS A 26 17.91 -5.87 4.74
N SER A 27 17.39 -7.08 4.55
CA SER A 27 17.31 -7.74 3.24
C SER A 27 16.07 -7.36 2.43
N VAL A 28 15.04 -6.85 3.11
CA VAL A 28 13.74 -6.49 2.52
C VAL A 28 13.32 -5.12 3.04
N TYR A 29 12.86 -4.26 2.13
CA TYR A 29 12.23 -2.97 2.44
C TYR A 29 10.80 -2.98 1.88
N ASP A 30 9.82 -2.96 2.78
CA ASP A 30 8.39 -3.00 2.42
C ASP A 30 7.85 -1.58 2.16
N LEU A 31 7.58 -1.28 0.89
CA LEU A 31 6.98 -0.01 0.44
C LEU A 31 5.47 0.10 0.77
N ARG A 32 4.90 -0.96 1.36
CA ARG A 32 3.49 -1.14 1.74
C ARG A 32 2.53 -1.08 0.55
N GLY A 33 1.23 -1.12 0.84
CA GLY A 33 0.16 -1.26 -0.13
C GLY A 33 0.23 -0.32 -1.33
N ILE A 34 -0.09 -0.85 -2.50
CA ILE A 34 -0.33 -0.11 -3.73
C ILE A 34 -1.83 0.01 -3.97
N SER A 35 -2.25 0.99 -4.77
CA SER A 35 -3.62 0.98 -5.30
C SER A 35 -3.82 -0.29 -6.12
N ASN A 36 -5.03 -0.85 -6.09
CA ASN A 36 -5.39 -2.02 -6.89
C ASN A 36 -5.47 -1.72 -8.40
N THR A 37 -5.37 -0.45 -8.79
CA THR A 37 -5.54 -0.01 -10.18
C THR A 37 -4.20 0.47 -10.75
N LEU A 38 -3.85 -0.06 -11.93
CA LEU A 38 -2.71 0.38 -12.76
C LEU A 38 -3.12 1.44 -13.80
N ASP A 39 -4.27 2.07 -13.59
CA ASP A 39 -4.80 3.07 -14.52
C ASP A 39 -3.96 4.35 -14.42
N SER A 40 -3.41 4.77 -15.56
CA SER A 40 -2.60 5.97 -15.68
C SER A 40 -3.39 7.26 -15.47
N SER A 41 -4.73 7.19 -15.49
CA SER A 41 -5.62 8.29 -15.13
C SER A 41 -5.86 8.43 -13.62
N ASP A 42 -5.46 7.43 -12.82
CA ASP A 42 -5.55 7.48 -11.36
C ASP A 42 -4.48 8.43 -10.78
N HIS A 43 -4.88 9.30 -9.87
CA HIS A 43 -3.99 10.17 -9.11
C HIS A 43 -2.88 9.40 -8.35
N LEU A 44 -3.12 8.13 -8.03
CA LEU A 44 -2.18 7.24 -7.34
C LEU A 44 -1.16 6.56 -8.28
N PHE A 45 -1.26 6.73 -9.60
CA PHE A 45 -0.36 6.10 -10.57
C PHE A 45 1.11 6.48 -10.37
N GLY A 46 1.39 7.73 -9.96
CA GLY A 46 2.75 8.19 -9.65
C GLY A 46 3.40 7.45 -8.48
N LEU A 47 2.60 7.02 -7.49
CA LEU A 47 3.06 6.24 -6.34
C LEU A 47 3.44 4.81 -6.78
N VAL A 48 2.61 4.20 -7.65
CA VAL A 48 2.89 2.88 -8.21
C VAL A 48 4.14 2.90 -9.10
N SER A 49 4.29 3.93 -9.93
CA SER A 49 5.46 4.11 -10.79
C SER A 49 6.77 4.24 -10.00
N PHE A 50 6.76 4.95 -8.86
CA PHE A 50 7.93 5.04 -7.98
C PHE A 50 8.28 3.68 -7.36
N LYS A 51 7.27 2.94 -6.89
CA LYS A 51 7.45 1.62 -6.26
C LYS A 51 7.97 0.57 -7.23
N LEU A 52 7.52 0.59 -8.49
CA LEU A 52 8.04 -0.30 -9.54
C LEU A 52 9.43 0.15 -10.01
N GLY A 53 9.66 1.47 -10.13
CA GLY A 53 10.94 2.03 -10.61
C GLY A 53 12.13 1.81 -9.66
N SER A 54 11.90 1.58 -8.36
CA SER A 54 12.94 1.24 -7.38
C SER A 54 13.34 -0.25 -7.39
N GLY A 55 12.77 -1.05 -8.29
CA GLY A 55 12.96 -2.50 -8.33
C GLY A 55 12.05 -3.27 -7.36
N GLY A 56 11.03 -2.61 -6.79
CA GLY A 56 10.01 -3.27 -5.99
C GLY A 56 9.07 -4.11 -6.86
N TYR A 57 8.59 -5.23 -6.31
CA TYR A 57 7.55 -6.06 -6.92
C TYR A 57 6.29 -6.03 -6.05
N ALA A 58 5.12 -6.17 -6.67
CA ALA A 58 3.88 -6.33 -5.95
C ALA A 58 3.82 -7.75 -5.38
N GLN A 59 3.69 -7.86 -4.05
CA GLN A 59 3.46 -9.14 -3.39
C GLN A 59 2.02 -9.17 -2.90
N GLU A 60 1.22 -10.08 -3.47
CA GLU A 60 -0.11 -10.38 -2.94
C GLU A 60 0.06 -11.29 -1.72
N TYR A 61 -0.55 -10.88 -0.61
CA TYR A 61 -0.63 -11.69 0.59
C TYR A 61 -1.94 -12.49 0.55
N VAL A 62 -1.98 -13.55 1.36
CA VAL A 62 -3.15 -14.42 1.60
C VAL A 62 -4.44 -13.70 2.00
N GLY A 63 -4.36 -12.40 2.29
CA GLY A 63 -5.49 -11.56 2.65
C GLY A 63 -5.84 -11.70 4.13
N GLU A 64 -7.10 -11.42 4.42
CA GLU A 64 -7.65 -11.44 5.78
C GLU A 64 -8.45 -12.73 6.00
N TRP A 65 -8.35 -13.29 7.20
CA TRP A 65 -9.14 -14.45 7.62
C TRP A 65 -9.98 -14.13 8.85
N ASP A 66 -11.28 -14.30 8.72
CA ASP A 66 -12.22 -14.11 9.82
C ASP A 66 -12.41 -15.40 10.64
N CYS A 67 -12.10 -15.33 11.93
CA CYS A 67 -12.44 -16.38 12.89
C CYS A 67 -13.78 -16.09 13.55
N VAL A 68 -14.82 -16.85 13.20
CA VAL A 68 -16.17 -16.65 13.75
C VAL A 68 -16.26 -17.16 15.19
N ILE A 69 -16.16 -16.22 16.15
CA ILE A 69 -16.30 -16.53 17.58
C ILE A 69 -17.76 -16.81 17.97
N ARG A 70 -18.71 -16.05 17.40
CA ARG A 70 -20.16 -16.22 17.66
C ARG A 70 -20.95 -16.12 16.36
N LYS A 71 -21.58 -17.24 15.97
CA LYS A 71 -22.32 -17.37 14.70
C LYS A 71 -23.49 -16.37 14.57
N SER A 72 -24.19 -16.08 15.67
CA SER A 72 -25.31 -15.14 15.67
C SER A 72 -24.87 -13.70 15.37
N TRP A 73 -23.79 -13.25 16.01
CA TRP A 73 -23.22 -11.91 15.79
C TRP A 73 -22.59 -11.78 14.41
N ALA A 74 -21.84 -12.78 13.96
CA ALA A 74 -21.30 -12.79 12.60
C ALA A 74 -22.42 -12.67 11.56
N ARG A 75 -23.52 -13.40 11.74
CA ARG A 75 -24.70 -13.30 10.85
C ARG A 75 -25.35 -11.92 10.89
N ALA A 76 -25.53 -11.34 12.07
CA ALA A 76 -26.10 -9.99 12.20
C ALA A 76 -25.22 -8.94 11.49
N PHE A 77 -23.89 -9.05 11.67
CA PHE A 77 -22.92 -8.17 11.01
C PHE A 77 -22.90 -8.34 9.49
N SER A 78 -22.93 -9.58 8.99
CA SER A 78 -23.02 -9.83 7.53
C SER A 78 -24.32 -9.30 6.92
N ILE A 79 -25.44 -9.32 7.65
CA ILE A 79 -26.70 -8.70 7.19
C ILE A 79 -26.57 -7.18 7.14
N TYR A 80 -25.91 -6.57 8.14
CA TYR A 80 -25.65 -5.13 8.16
C TYR A 80 -24.75 -4.70 6.99
N GLN A 81 -23.63 -5.38 6.74
CA GLN A 81 -22.72 -5.05 5.64
C GLN A 81 -23.37 -5.08 4.26
N ARG A 82 -24.34 -5.97 4.02
CA ARG A 82 -25.07 -6.07 2.74
C ARG A 82 -26.02 -4.89 2.46
N ARG A 83 -26.23 -3.99 3.42
CA ARG A 83 -27.12 -2.83 3.27
C ARG A 83 -26.39 -1.57 2.77
N GLY A 84 -25.06 -1.56 2.81
CA GLY A 84 -24.22 -0.52 2.20
C GLY A 84 -23.81 -0.92 0.80
#